data_AF-A0A1I5FZG7-F1
#
_entry.id   AF-A0A1I5FZG7-F1
#
_cell.length_a   1.000
_cell.length_b   1.000
_cell.length_c   1.000
_cell.angle_alpha   90.00
_cell.angle_beta   90.00
_cell.angle_gamma   90.00
#
_symmetry.space_group_name_H-M   'P 1'
#
loop_
_entity.id
_entity.type
_entity.pdbx_description
1 polymer ?
#
loop_
_entity_poly.entity_id
_entity_poly.type
_entity_poly.pdbx_seq_one_letter_code
_entity_poly.pdbx_strand_id
1 'polypeptide(L)'
;MSMSKLNLLPIIGFNTLSGSIAGFGLKLSTQDISMVRAALDALPQGGLLPSPDTMHLLACLLIGGLIQFVITWAWSQSFRFGIGLVALTFLVIGGTASVTSAFLSATTLVFGWHEQTLTQQMQREAVAPVVQALEVVSGRFTDLSSGVSSLSREADGLKYTEETRGGTCEGDKPIARPGPRSRMRDRHAGLLRTAADDAVAVSEKAEDLMVDLYSAKPEAVDEIYRGAVRMARTSEIGRIRATLAKIRDELTNGFVEPGKATRYTCPTPAFLAQVTAAEALLAQAIEIPKTPPLVEDARIDAALEVLVMSAAARIGLTEGEELDGLGFGFLIGALLVEILQIGLIVNREGALRRNGQLADRFEEFWKAPRRLPPRIAAMSREMMSALLTQVLYVRGRPYFVTATPPSLSDQRVIEFFELDAPNQAHREVPLSRLKPEWVHTRPDLAQSDLCQLYPLPNRWRSWLRRAVRDTGMPAGS
;
A
#
# COMPACT_ATOMS: atom_id res chain seq x y z
N MET A 1 7.91 -18.69 4.62
CA MET A 1 7.48 -17.40 4.04
C MET A 1 7.10 -16.47 5.17
N SER A 2 7.84 -15.38 5.33
CA SER A 2 7.62 -14.37 6.37
C SER A 2 6.40 -13.52 6.02
N MET A 3 5.41 -13.46 6.90
CA MET A 3 4.24 -12.56 6.84
C MET A 3 4.68 -11.09 6.97
N SER A 4 5.40 -10.59 5.96
CA SER A 4 5.91 -9.22 5.99
C SER A 4 4.94 -8.29 5.24
N LYS A 5 4.25 -7.47 6.04
CA LYS A 5 3.61 -6.21 5.65
C LYS A 5 2.41 -6.37 4.72
N LEU A 6 1.27 -6.74 5.29
CA LEU A 6 -0.02 -6.20 4.84
C LEU A 6 0.16 -4.69 4.72
N ASN A 7 0.25 -4.20 3.48
CA ASN A 7 0.24 -2.77 3.19
C ASN A 7 -1.15 -2.27 3.57
N LEU A 8 -1.35 -1.98 4.86
CA LEU A 8 -2.52 -1.28 5.41
C LEU A 8 -2.53 0.19 4.98
N LEU A 9 -1.48 0.67 4.30
CA LEU A 9 -1.31 2.04 3.82
C LEU A 9 -2.44 2.54 2.90
N PRO A 10 -3.05 1.75 1.99
CA PRO A 10 -4.21 2.18 1.22
C PRO A 10 -5.48 2.22 2.06
N ILE A 11 -5.63 1.35 3.07
CA ILE A 11 -6.78 1.34 4.00
C ILE A 11 -6.72 2.54 4.93
N ILE A 12 -5.57 2.71 5.57
CA ILE A 12 -5.28 3.84 6.42
C ILE A 12 -5.37 5.08 5.54
N GLY A 13 -4.78 5.10 4.34
CA GLY A 13 -4.85 6.20 3.39
C GLY A 13 -6.27 6.56 2.97
N PHE A 14 -7.09 5.61 2.54
CA PHE A 14 -8.48 5.84 2.14
C PHE A 14 -9.35 6.26 3.33
N ASN A 15 -9.26 5.56 4.48
CA ASN A 15 -10.04 5.90 5.69
C ASN A 15 -9.53 7.14 6.43
N THR A 16 -8.24 7.47 6.34
CA THR A 16 -7.72 8.75 6.84
C THR A 16 -8.00 9.86 5.86
N LEU A 17 -8.00 9.65 4.54
CA LEU A 17 -8.37 10.69 3.58
C LEU A 17 -9.87 10.97 3.64
N SER A 18 -10.72 9.94 3.64
CA SER A 18 -12.18 10.07 3.78
C SER A 18 -12.58 10.55 5.18
N GLY A 19 -11.94 10.03 6.23
CA GLY A 19 -12.09 10.50 7.62
C GLY A 19 -11.54 11.92 7.82
N SER A 20 -10.50 12.32 7.09
CA SER A 20 -10.01 13.72 7.07
C SER A 20 -10.99 14.60 6.32
N ILE A 21 -11.53 14.19 5.17
CA ILE A 21 -12.58 14.91 4.43
C ILE A 21 -13.84 15.08 5.31
N ALA A 22 -14.22 14.07 6.08
CA ALA A 22 -15.37 14.13 7.00
C ALA A 22 -15.08 15.00 8.25
N GLY A 23 -13.92 14.82 8.88
CA GLY A 23 -13.45 15.66 10.00
C GLY A 23 -13.24 17.13 9.59
N PHE A 24 -12.89 17.36 8.33
CA PHE A 24 -12.74 18.68 7.71
C PHE A 24 -14.11 19.23 7.29
N GLY A 25 -15.06 18.42 6.80
CA GLY A 25 -16.46 18.82 6.59
C GLY A 25 -17.14 19.32 7.86
N LEU A 26 -16.77 18.74 9.01
CA LEU A 26 -17.22 19.19 10.34
C LEU A 26 -16.52 20.47 10.82
N LYS A 27 -15.35 20.82 10.27
CA LYS A 27 -14.62 22.09 10.48
C LYS A 27 -14.99 23.18 9.45
N LEU A 28 -15.39 22.78 8.25
CA LEU A 28 -15.76 23.63 7.10
C LEU A 28 -17.11 24.33 7.27
N SER A 29 -17.90 23.98 8.29
CA SER A 29 -18.94 24.87 8.79
C SER A 29 -18.37 26.17 9.37
N THR A 30 -17.04 26.33 9.43
CA THR A 30 -16.37 27.55 9.90
C THR A 30 -15.17 28.09 9.11
N GLN A 31 -14.50 27.41 8.14
CA GLN A 31 -13.50 28.07 7.25
C GLN A 31 -12.86 27.17 6.15
N ASP A 32 -12.77 27.73 4.92
CA ASP A 32 -11.93 27.51 3.72
C ASP A 32 -11.78 26.14 2.97
N ILE A 33 -12.07 26.22 1.65
CA ILE A 33 -12.22 25.15 0.62
C ILE A 33 -10.88 24.70 -0.03
N SER A 34 -9.73 25.22 0.38
CA SER A 34 -8.46 25.09 -0.37
C SER A 34 -7.82 23.70 -0.41
N MET A 35 -8.15 22.78 0.52
CA MET A 35 -7.54 21.43 0.57
C MET A 35 -8.24 20.36 -0.28
N VAL A 36 -9.54 20.50 -0.56
CA VAL A 36 -10.22 19.62 -1.55
C VAL A 36 -9.62 19.84 -2.94
N ARG A 37 -9.23 21.08 -3.23
CA ARG A 37 -8.47 21.45 -4.42
C ARG A 37 -7.09 20.78 -4.45
N ALA A 38 -6.37 20.74 -3.32
CA ALA A 38 -5.07 20.07 -3.22
C ALA A 38 -5.15 18.53 -3.39
N ALA A 39 -6.26 17.89 -2.97
CA ALA A 39 -6.48 16.46 -3.21
C ALA A 39 -6.84 16.17 -4.67
N LEU A 40 -7.56 17.08 -5.35
CA LEU A 40 -7.81 17.03 -6.79
C LEU A 40 -6.53 17.32 -7.60
N ASP A 41 -5.67 18.22 -7.13
CA ASP A 41 -4.38 18.55 -7.76
C ASP A 41 -3.33 17.44 -7.57
N ALA A 42 -3.54 16.52 -6.62
CA ALA A 42 -2.69 15.35 -6.38
C ALA A 42 -3.11 14.11 -7.20
N LEU A 43 -4.23 14.16 -7.92
CA LEU A 43 -4.49 13.20 -9.00
C LEU A 43 -3.39 13.39 -10.07
N PRO A 44 -2.77 12.31 -10.58
CA PRO A 44 -1.60 12.43 -11.44
C PRO A 44 -1.90 13.34 -12.63
N GLN A 45 -1.15 14.43 -12.78
CA GLN A 45 -1.18 15.34 -13.93
C GLN A 45 -0.55 14.70 -15.19
N GLY A 46 -0.93 13.45 -15.48
CA GLY A 46 -0.53 12.73 -16.69
C GLY A 46 -1.73 12.64 -17.61
N GLY A 47 -1.69 13.36 -18.73
CA GLY A 47 -2.75 13.37 -19.73
C GLY A 47 -3.01 11.99 -20.33
N LEU A 48 -4.00 11.30 -19.79
CA LEU A 48 -4.75 10.23 -20.44
C LEU A 48 -6.22 10.51 -20.11
N LEU A 49 -7.08 10.45 -21.13
CA LEU A 49 -8.54 10.49 -20.96
C LEU A 49 -8.93 9.54 -19.81
N PRO A 50 -9.85 9.92 -18.92
CA PRO A 50 -10.15 9.11 -17.74
C PRO A 50 -10.62 7.74 -18.20
N SER A 51 -9.82 6.70 -17.91
CA SER A 51 -10.25 5.33 -18.09
C SER A 51 -11.50 5.12 -17.21
N PRO A 52 -12.42 4.23 -17.59
CA PRO A 52 -13.57 3.88 -16.77
C PRO A 52 -13.17 3.62 -15.31
N ASP A 53 -12.01 3.00 -15.09
CA ASP A 53 -11.51 2.64 -13.76
C ASP A 53 -11.11 3.86 -12.92
N THR A 54 -10.51 4.90 -13.51
CA THR A 54 -10.24 6.17 -12.80
C THR A 54 -11.53 6.89 -12.40
N MET A 55 -12.58 6.81 -13.21
CA MET A 55 -13.90 7.38 -12.86
C MET A 55 -14.58 6.57 -11.74
N HIS A 56 -14.44 5.24 -11.75
CA HIS A 56 -14.95 4.38 -10.69
C HIS A 56 -14.20 4.63 -9.37
N LEU A 57 -12.88 4.73 -9.39
CA LEU A 57 -12.07 5.08 -8.20
C LEU A 57 -12.44 6.45 -7.62
N LEU A 58 -12.63 7.46 -8.47
CA LEU A 58 -13.07 8.79 -8.05
C LEU A 58 -14.48 8.75 -7.44
N ALA A 59 -15.41 8.00 -8.06
CA ALA A 59 -16.76 7.82 -7.54
C ALA A 59 -16.75 7.09 -6.18
N CYS A 60 -15.93 6.04 -6.03
CA CYS A 60 -15.75 5.33 -4.77
C CYS A 60 -15.18 6.23 -3.66
N LEU A 61 -14.21 7.10 -3.98
CA LEU A 61 -13.66 8.08 -3.04
C LEU A 61 -14.72 9.12 -2.58
N LEU A 62 -15.51 9.63 -3.52
CA LEU A 62 -16.57 10.60 -3.23
C LEU A 62 -17.70 9.99 -2.39
N ILE A 63 -18.14 8.78 -2.75
CA ILE A 63 -19.16 8.03 -2.01
C ILE A 63 -18.64 7.66 -0.62
N GLY A 64 -17.39 7.19 -0.51
CA GLY A 64 -16.74 6.89 0.76
C GLY A 64 -16.64 8.11 1.68
N GLY A 65 -16.28 9.28 1.13
CA GLY A 65 -16.27 10.55 1.86
C GLY A 65 -17.66 10.98 2.37
N LEU A 66 -18.70 10.80 1.54
CA LEU A 66 -20.09 11.09 1.93
C LEU A 66 -20.55 10.17 3.08
N ILE A 67 -20.26 8.88 2.99
CA ILE A 67 -20.61 7.90 4.02
C ILE A 67 -19.90 8.23 5.33
N GLN A 68 -18.61 8.57 5.30
CA GLN A 68 -17.85 8.97 6.49
C GLN A 68 -18.36 10.26 7.13
N PHE A 69 -18.82 11.22 6.33
CA PHE A 69 -19.51 12.40 6.83
C PHE A 69 -20.81 12.03 7.56
N VAL A 70 -21.64 11.14 6.97
CA VAL A 70 -22.88 10.65 7.58
C VAL A 70 -22.60 9.92 8.90
N ILE A 71 -21.58 9.04 8.94
CA ILE A 71 -21.14 8.34 10.15
C ILE A 71 -20.78 9.35 11.24
N THR A 72 -19.88 10.27 10.94
CA THR A 72 -19.37 11.24 11.93
C THR A 72 -20.50 12.15 12.45
N TRP A 73 -21.36 12.62 11.54
CA TRP A 73 -22.50 13.45 11.89
C TRP A 73 -23.52 12.67 12.73
N ALA A 74 -23.94 11.47 12.30
CA ALA A 74 -24.95 10.66 12.97
C ALA A 74 -24.48 10.22 14.37
N TRP A 75 -23.22 9.81 14.53
CA TRP A 75 -22.67 9.50 15.85
C TRP A 75 -22.59 10.73 16.75
N SER A 76 -22.16 11.89 16.26
CA SER A 76 -22.18 13.13 17.07
C SER A 76 -23.60 13.51 17.49
N GLN A 77 -24.59 13.39 16.60
CA GLN A 77 -26.00 13.67 16.93
C GLN A 77 -26.58 12.63 17.92
N SER A 78 -26.30 11.34 17.75
CA SER A 78 -26.80 10.29 18.66
C SER A 78 -26.31 10.53 20.09
N PHE A 79 -25.08 11.03 20.25
CA PHE A 79 -24.59 11.46 21.54
C PHE A 79 -25.34 12.72 22.05
N ARG A 80 -25.58 13.73 21.21
CA ARG A 80 -26.24 15.00 21.59
C ARG A 80 -27.74 14.93 21.91
N PHE A 81 -28.45 13.89 21.47
CA PHE A 81 -29.91 13.81 21.67
C PHE A 81 -30.34 12.87 22.82
N GLY A 82 -29.39 12.22 23.51
CA GLY A 82 -29.68 11.43 24.72
C GLY A 82 -30.46 10.13 24.47
N ILE A 83 -31.29 9.68 25.42
CA ILE A 83 -32.12 8.47 25.29
C ILE A 83 -33.50 8.88 24.75
N GLY A 84 -33.87 8.41 23.56
CA GLY A 84 -35.16 8.68 22.93
C GLY A 84 -35.24 8.21 21.48
N LEU A 85 -36.42 8.32 20.87
CA LEU A 85 -36.68 7.89 19.49
C LEU A 85 -35.70 8.52 18.49
N VAL A 86 -35.42 9.82 18.64
CA VAL A 86 -34.51 10.58 17.79
C VAL A 86 -33.07 10.05 17.86
N ALA A 87 -32.59 9.71 19.05
CA ALA A 87 -31.25 9.15 19.23
C ALA A 87 -31.14 7.72 18.70
N LEU A 88 -32.21 6.93 18.84
CA LEU A 88 -32.30 5.60 18.23
C LEU A 88 -32.20 5.70 16.70
N THR A 89 -32.90 6.67 16.08
CA THR A 89 -32.80 6.93 14.63
C THR A 89 -31.37 7.25 14.21
N PHE A 90 -30.68 8.14 14.93
CA PHE A 90 -29.27 8.47 14.62
C PHE A 90 -28.31 7.30 14.88
N LEU A 91 -28.60 6.45 15.86
CA LEU A 91 -27.81 5.24 16.12
C LEU A 91 -27.98 4.22 14.98
N VAL A 92 -29.21 4.04 14.49
CA VAL A 92 -29.48 3.18 13.32
C VAL A 92 -28.80 3.72 12.07
N ILE A 93 -28.94 5.03 11.78
CA ILE A 93 -28.29 5.67 10.61
C ILE A 93 -26.77 5.56 10.72
N GLY A 94 -26.19 5.84 11.89
CA GLY A 94 -24.75 5.72 12.11
C GLY A 94 -24.28 4.27 11.97
N GLY A 95 -25.01 3.32 12.53
CA GLY A 95 -24.71 1.89 12.44
C GLY A 95 -24.77 1.35 11.02
N THR A 96 -25.84 1.65 10.27
CA THR A 96 -25.97 1.22 8.88
C THR A 96 -24.89 1.84 8.00
N ALA A 97 -24.62 3.14 8.13
CA ALA A 97 -23.55 3.80 7.39
C ALA A 97 -22.16 3.21 7.72
N SER A 98 -21.89 2.87 8.99
CA SER A 98 -20.63 2.24 9.41
C SER A 98 -20.45 0.85 8.79
N VAL A 99 -21.53 0.04 8.75
CA VAL A 99 -21.51 -1.28 8.10
C VAL A 99 -21.29 -1.15 6.59
N THR A 100 -21.98 -0.21 5.92
CA THR A 100 -21.79 0.05 4.49
C THR A 100 -20.37 0.52 4.17
N SER A 101 -19.80 1.39 5.02
CA SER A 101 -18.41 1.85 4.90
C SER A 101 -17.41 0.70 5.04
N ALA A 102 -17.57 -0.14 6.07
CA ALA A 102 -16.74 -1.32 6.28
C ALA A 102 -16.81 -2.28 5.08
N PHE A 103 -18.01 -2.49 4.54
CA PHE A 103 -18.25 -3.34 3.37
C PHE A 103 -17.53 -2.79 2.13
N LEU A 104 -17.75 -1.51 1.77
CA LEU A 104 -17.11 -0.88 0.62
C LEU A 104 -15.57 -0.88 0.74
N SER A 105 -15.06 -0.65 1.95
CA SER A 105 -13.62 -0.70 2.23
C SER A 105 -13.06 -2.11 2.02
N ALA A 106 -13.77 -3.13 2.52
CA ALA A 106 -13.39 -4.52 2.32
C ALA A 106 -13.43 -4.92 0.84
N THR A 107 -14.48 -4.53 0.09
CA THR A 107 -14.58 -4.80 -1.37
C THR A 107 -13.41 -4.18 -2.13
N THR A 108 -13.06 -2.94 -1.83
CA THR A 108 -11.96 -2.23 -2.51
C THR A 108 -10.62 -2.93 -2.28
N LEU A 109 -10.41 -3.50 -1.08
CA LEU A 109 -9.19 -4.22 -0.75
C LEU A 109 -9.12 -5.60 -1.35
N VAL A 110 -10.23 -6.32 -1.33
CA VAL A 110 -10.35 -7.62 -2.00
C VAL A 110 -10.13 -7.40 -3.49
N PHE A 111 -10.72 -6.37 -4.10
CA PHE A 111 -10.45 -5.99 -5.49
C PHE A 111 -8.97 -5.72 -5.74
N GLY A 112 -8.34 -4.78 -5.01
CA GLY A 112 -6.93 -4.45 -5.26
C GLY A 112 -5.97 -5.63 -5.01
N TRP A 113 -6.29 -6.50 -4.05
CA TRP A 113 -5.54 -7.74 -3.82
C TRP A 113 -5.75 -8.75 -4.96
N HIS A 114 -6.99 -8.92 -5.39
CA HIS A 114 -7.38 -9.88 -6.42
C HIS A 114 -6.90 -9.44 -7.79
N GLU A 115 -6.97 -8.15 -8.11
CA GLU A 115 -6.34 -7.53 -9.29
C GLU A 115 -4.84 -7.81 -9.26
N GLN A 116 -4.14 -7.50 -8.17
CA GLN A 116 -2.69 -7.70 -8.11
C GLN A 116 -2.29 -9.18 -8.24
N THR A 117 -3.04 -10.10 -7.64
CA THR A 117 -2.77 -11.54 -7.75
C THR A 117 -3.16 -12.12 -9.10
N LEU A 118 -4.33 -11.77 -9.65
CA LEU A 118 -4.79 -12.20 -10.98
C LEU A 118 -3.88 -11.65 -12.07
N THR A 119 -3.52 -10.37 -12.05
CA THR A 119 -2.63 -9.80 -13.06
C THR A 119 -1.27 -10.48 -13.03
N GLN A 120 -0.73 -10.80 -11.84
CA GLN A 120 0.53 -11.55 -11.73
C GLN A 120 0.41 -13.01 -12.18
N GLN A 121 -0.70 -13.69 -11.88
CA GLN A 121 -0.95 -15.07 -12.31
C GLN A 121 -1.17 -15.15 -13.81
N MET A 122 -2.04 -14.30 -14.36
CA MET A 122 -2.29 -14.21 -15.79
C MET A 122 -1.02 -13.84 -16.54
N GLN A 123 -0.20 -12.91 -16.05
CA GLN A 123 1.11 -12.63 -16.67
C GLN A 123 2.05 -13.84 -16.67
N ARG A 124 2.09 -14.61 -15.59
CA ARG A 124 2.90 -15.84 -15.54
C ARG A 124 2.40 -16.89 -16.51
N GLU A 125 1.10 -17.13 -16.56
CA GLU A 125 0.48 -18.09 -17.48
C GLU A 125 0.63 -17.68 -18.94
N ALA A 126 0.47 -16.39 -19.22
CA ALA A 126 0.68 -15.75 -20.50
C ALA A 126 2.11 -15.97 -21.03
N VAL A 127 3.12 -15.80 -20.18
CA VAL A 127 4.53 -15.81 -20.57
C VAL A 127 5.17 -17.22 -20.46
N ALA A 128 4.53 -18.15 -19.73
CA ALA A 128 4.97 -19.54 -19.57
C ALA A 128 5.40 -20.26 -20.86
N PRO A 129 4.65 -20.24 -21.98
CA PRO A 129 5.06 -20.95 -23.20
C PRO A 129 6.35 -20.39 -23.81
N VAL A 130 6.61 -19.09 -23.65
CA VAL A 130 7.84 -18.45 -24.14
C VAL A 130 9.02 -18.85 -23.27
N VAL A 131 8.85 -18.84 -21.95
CA VAL A 131 9.89 -19.25 -21.02
C VAL A 131 10.27 -20.71 -21.26
N GLN A 132 9.29 -21.61 -21.43
CA GLN A 132 9.56 -23.00 -21.76
C GLN A 132 10.35 -23.14 -23.07
N ALA A 133 10.01 -22.37 -24.10
CA ALA A 133 10.75 -22.36 -25.35
C ALA A 133 12.19 -21.86 -25.16
N LEU A 134 12.41 -20.80 -24.37
CA LEU A 134 13.75 -20.28 -24.05
C LEU A 134 14.58 -21.27 -23.21
N GLU A 135 13.96 -21.99 -22.28
CA GLU A 135 14.62 -23.03 -21.47
C GLU A 135 15.11 -24.18 -22.35
N VAL A 136 14.28 -24.62 -23.30
CA VAL A 136 14.67 -25.62 -24.30
C VAL A 136 15.81 -25.11 -25.19
N VAL A 137 15.83 -23.83 -25.55
CA VAL A 137 16.94 -23.23 -26.30
C VAL A 137 18.22 -23.22 -25.46
N SER A 138 18.18 -22.72 -24.22
CA SER A 138 19.36 -22.67 -23.33
C SER A 138 19.96 -24.07 -23.16
N GLY A 139 19.14 -25.06 -22.80
CA GLY A 139 19.60 -26.45 -22.61
C GLY A 139 20.26 -27.03 -23.88
N ARG A 140 19.64 -26.83 -25.05
CA ARG A 140 20.19 -27.32 -26.32
C ARG A 140 21.52 -26.68 -26.69
N PHE A 141 21.66 -25.37 -26.47
CA PHE A 141 22.90 -24.66 -26.81
C PHE A 141 24.01 -24.91 -25.79
N THR A 142 23.66 -25.19 -24.53
CA THR A 142 24.58 -25.74 -23.52
C THR A 142 25.13 -27.11 -23.96
N ASP A 143 24.24 -28.03 -24.37
CA ASP A 143 24.63 -29.36 -24.87
C ASP A 143 25.48 -29.26 -26.14
N LEU A 144 25.11 -28.36 -27.06
CA LEU A 144 25.86 -28.11 -28.28
C LEU A 144 27.25 -27.54 -27.97
N SER A 145 27.36 -26.57 -27.07
CA SER A 145 28.64 -26.01 -26.65
C SER A 145 29.57 -27.08 -26.08
N SER A 146 29.04 -27.95 -25.21
CA SER A 146 29.78 -29.08 -24.64
C SER A 146 30.24 -30.07 -25.72
N GLY A 147 29.34 -30.45 -26.64
CA GLY A 147 29.63 -31.37 -27.74
C GLY A 147 30.68 -30.82 -28.71
N VAL A 148 30.54 -29.56 -29.11
CA VAL A 148 31.47 -28.86 -30.01
C VAL A 148 32.82 -28.64 -29.33
N SER A 149 32.86 -28.33 -28.03
CA SER A 149 34.10 -28.25 -27.25
C SER A 149 34.82 -29.60 -27.15
N SER A 150 34.06 -30.70 -27.04
CA SER A 150 34.62 -32.06 -27.12
C SER A 150 35.23 -32.33 -28.49
N LEU A 151 34.51 -32.01 -29.57
CA LEU A 151 34.99 -32.13 -30.95
C LEU A 151 36.26 -31.30 -31.19
N SER A 152 36.35 -30.09 -30.63
CA SER A 152 37.58 -29.28 -30.73
C SER A 152 38.77 -30.00 -30.10
N ARG A 153 38.59 -30.59 -28.91
CA ARG A 153 39.66 -31.34 -28.22
C ARG A 153 40.04 -32.59 -28.99
N GLU A 154 39.07 -33.27 -29.60
CA GLU A 154 39.33 -34.42 -30.47
C GLU A 154 40.14 -33.99 -31.72
N ALA A 155 39.80 -32.87 -32.35
CA ALA A 155 40.56 -32.32 -33.47
C ALA A 155 42.01 -31.98 -33.08
N ASP A 156 42.24 -31.39 -31.91
CA ASP A 156 43.59 -31.16 -31.37
C ASP A 156 44.34 -32.48 -31.10
N GLY A 157 43.66 -33.51 -30.60
CA GLY A 157 44.24 -34.84 -30.39
C GLY A 157 44.64 -35.53 -31.71
N LEU A 158 43.81 -35.39 -32.75
CA LEU A 158 44.10 -35.88 -34.10
C LEU A 158 45.29 -35.10 -34.71
N LYS A 159 45.34 -33.77 -34.53
CA LYS A 159 46.49 -32.96 -34.93
C LYS A 159 47.78 -33.46 -34.28
N TYR A 160 47.78 -33.65 -32.97
CA TYR A 160 48.94 -34.16 -32.23
C TYR A 160 49.38 -35.54 -32.75
N THR A 161 48.43 -36.42 -33.04
CA THR A 161 48.72 -37.75 -33.59
C THR A 161 49.37 -37.67 -34.98
N GLU A 162 48.89 -36.78 -35.86
CA GLU A 162 49.49 -36.55 -37.17
C GLU A 162 50.92 -35.99 -37.08
N GLU A 163 51.17 -35.09 -36.14
CA GLU A 163 52.48 -34.47 -35.95
C GLU A 163 53.51 -35.42 -35.34
N THR A 164 53.09 -36.31 -34.45
CA THR A 164 53.99 -37.18 -33.67
C THR A 164 54.15 -38.58 -34.22
N ARG A 165 53.10 -39.16 -34.82
CA ARG A 165 53.07 -40.57 -35.27
C ARG A 165 52.74 -40.69 -36.76
N GLY A 166 51.95 -39.75 -37.30
CA GLY A 166 51.37 -39.85 -38.64
C GLY A 166 50.35 -41.00 -38.75
N GLY A 167 49.67 -41.10 -39.89
CA GLY A 167 48.83 -42.26 -40.21
C GLY A 167 47.39 -42.19 -39.67
N THR A 168 46.85 -40.98 -39.49
CA THR A 168 45.48 -40.75 -39.01
C THR A 168 44.41 -40.95 -40.09
N CYS A 169 44.80 -41.28 -41.33
CA CYS A 169 43.89 -41.56 -42.44
C CYS A 169 44.15 -42.98 -42.96
N GLU A 170 43.09 -43.68 -43.31
CA GLU A 170 43.16 -45.04 -43.83
C GLU A 170 43.93 -45.11 -45.17
N GLY A 171 44.82 -46.10 -45.31
CA GLY A 171 45.56 -46.37 -46.55
C GLY A 171 46.84 -45.54 -46.78
N ASP A 172 47.16 -44.59 -45.91
CA ASP A 172 48.36 -43.74 -46.03
C ASP A 172 49.54 -44.21 -45.19
N LYS A 173 50.77 -44.00 -45.68
CA LYS A 173 51.98 -44.27 -44.89
C LYS A 173 52.05 -43.33 -43.68
N PRO A 174 52.35 -43.82 -42.47
CA PRO A 174 52.51 -42.97 -41.30
C PRO A 174 53.78 -42.12 -41.45
N ILE A 175 53.61 -40.83 -41.75
CA ILE A 175 54.71 -39.86 -41.82
C ILE A 175 54.45 -38.80 -40.75
N ALA A 176 55.19 -38.85 -39.65
CA ALA A 176 55.11 -37.90 -38.55
C ALA A 176 55.76 -36.57 -38.91
N ARG A 177 54.95 -35.58 -39.32
CA ARG A 177 55.40 -34.19 -39.57
C ARG A 177 54.21 -33.22 -39.69
N PRO A 178 54.40 -31.93 -39.39
CA PRO A 178 53.43 -30.90 -39.72
C PRO A 178 53.12 -30.90 -41.22
N GLY A 179 51.86 -31.16 -41.57
CA GLY A 179 51.42 -31.37 -42.95
C GLY A 179 50.03 -30.76 -43.20
N PRO A 180 49.51 -30.86 -44.44
CA PRO A 180 48.18 -30.35 -44.77
C PRO A 180 47.07 -30.87 -43.84
N ARG A 181 47.22 -32.10 -43.33
CA ARG A 181 46.28 -32.73 -42.40
C ARG A 181 46.32 -32.14 -41.00
N SER A 182 47.50 -31.95 -40.41
CA SER A 182 47.60 -31.32 -39.08
C SER A 182 47.07 -29.88 -39.13
N ARG A 183 47.30 -29.15 -40.24
CA ARG A 183 46.73 -27.81 -40.46
C ARG A 183 45.21 -27.81 -40.66
N MET A 184 44.66 -28.81 -41.34
CA MET A 184 43.21 -29.02 -41.42
C MET A 184 42.62 -29.24 -40.03
N ARG A 185 43.23 -30.12 -39.21
CA ARG A 185 42.76 -30.40 -37.84
C ARG A 185 42.88 -29.20 -36.91
N ASP A 186 43.97 -28.44 -37.02
CA ASP A 186 44.16 -27.17 -36.30
C ASP A 186 43.07 -26.14 -36.67
N ARG A 187 42.73 -26.05 -37.96
CA ARG A 187 41.62 -25.22 -38.44
C ARG A 187 40.27 -25.71 -37.90
N HIS A 188 40.01 -27.01 -37.95
CA HIS A 188 38.77 -27.59 -37.39
C HIS A 188 38.66 -27.29 -35.91
N ALA A 189 39.72 -27.48 -35.13
CA ALA A 189 39.75 -27.13 -33.71
C ALA A 189 39.44 -25.64 -33.49
N GLY A 190 40.10 -24.73 -34.22
CA GLY A 190 39.84 -23.29 -34.13
C GLY A 190 38.39 -22.92 -34.46
N LEU A 191 37.83 -23.47 -35.55
CA LEU A 191 36.44 -23.24 -35.95
C LEU A 191 35.44 -23.80 -34.92
N LEU A 192 35.72 -24.97 -34.34
CA LEU A 192 34.89 -25.58 -33.32
C LEU A 192 34.92 -24.77 -32.02
N ARG A 193 36.07 -24.23 -31.59
CA ARG A 193 36.11 -23.33 -30.41
C ARG A 193 35.22 -22.11 -30.62
N THR A 194 35.32 -21.44 -31.77
CA THR A 194 34.44 -20.30 -32.09
C THR A 194 32.96 -20.69 -32.11
N ALA A 195 32.63 -21.87 -32.64
CA ALA A 195 31.25 -22.37 -32.62
C ALA A 195 30.75 -22.70 -31.20
N ALA A 196 31.63 -23.16 -30.30
CA ALA A 196 31.31 -23.37 -28.89
C ALA A 196 31.07 -22.04 -28.17
N ASP A 197 31.92 -21.04 -28.38
CA ASP A 197 31.77 -19.69 -27.81
C ASP A 197 30.45 -19.03 -28.28
N ASP A 198 30.14 -19.12 -29.58
CA ASP A 198 28.87 -18.64 -30.13
C ASP A 198 27.67 -19.40 -29.50
N ALA A 199 27.80 -20.69 -29.22
CA ALA A 199 26.75 -21.47 -28.57
C ALA A 199 26.52 -21.06 -27.11
N VAL A 200 27.59 -20.78 -26.36
CA VAL A 200 27.49 -20.22 -24.99
C VAL A 200 26.76 -18.88 -25.01
N ALA A 201 27.13 -17.98 -25.92
CA ALA A 201 26.49 -16.66 -26.02
C ALA A 201 24.99 -16.74 -26.33
N VAL A 202 24.56 -17.71 -27.13
CA VAL A 202 23.13 -17.97 -27.38
C VAL A 202 22.42 -18.50 -26.14
N SER A 203 23.09 -19.38 -25.38
CA SER A 203 22.55 -19.94 -24.13
C SER A 203 22.36 -18.86 -23.06
N GLU A 204 23.40 -18.06 -22.80
CA GLU A 204 23.37 -16.97 -21.81
C GLU A 204 22.28 -15.95 -22.16
N LYS A 205 22.16 -15.58 -23.44
CA LYS A 205 21.11 -14.68 -23.90
C LYS A 205 19.70 -15.23 -23.71
N ALA A 206 19.52 -16.55 -23.85
CA ALA A 206 18.25 -17.19 -23.58
C ALA A 206 17.92 -17.15 -22.07
N GLU A 207 18.91 -17.35 -21.21
CA GLU A 207 18.76 -17.24 -19.75
C GLU A 207 18.44 -15.83 -19.30
N ASP A 208 19.14 -14.83 -19.81
CA ASP A 208 18.88 -13.41 -19.52
C ASP A 208 17.44 -13.04 -19.89
N LEU A 209 16.98 -13.44 -21.07
CA LEU A 209 15.60 -13.18 -21.52
C LEU A 209 14.55 -13.91 -20.66
N MET A 210 14.85 -15.10 -20.13
CA MET A 210 13.95 -15.77 -19.18
C MET A 210 13.84 -14.99 -17.86
N VAL A 211 14.97 -14.53 -17.31
CA VAL A 211 15.00 -13.74 -16.07
C VAL A 211 14.27 -12.41 -16.26
N ASP A 212 14.50 -11.74 -17.38
CA ASP A 212 13.83 -10.49 -17.74
C ASP A 212 12.33 -10.69 -17.86
N LEU A 213 11.87 -11.77 -18.52
CA LEU A 213 10.43 -12.08 -18.64
C LEU A 213 9.74 -12.33 -17.29
N TYR A 214 10.42 -12.99 -16.34
CA TYR A 214 9.86 -13.24 -15.01
C TYR A 214 9.78 -11.99 -14.12
N SER A 215 10.63 -11.00 -14.39
CA SER A 215 10.75 -9.77 -13.59
C SER A 215 10.18 -8.53 -14.28
N ALA A 216 9.74 -8.67 -15.53
CA ALA A 216 9.21 -7.60 -16.36
C ALA A 216 7.94 -6.98 -15.78
N LYS A 217 7.88 -5.64 -15.86
CA LYS A 217 6.62 -4.92 -15.72
C LYS A 217 5.78 -5.10 -16.99
N PRO A 218 4.42 -5.04 -16.90
CA PRO A 218 3.54 -5.22 -18.04
C PRO A 218 3.94 -4.41 -19.29
N GLU A 219 4.43 -3.18 -19.12
CA GLU A 219 4.80 -2.31 -20.25
C GLU A 219 6.05 -2.78 -21.00
N ALA A 220 6.93 -3.54 -20.33
CA ALA A 220 8.19 -4.05 -20.89
C ALA A 220 8.07 -5.46 -21.50
N VAL A 221 6.98 -6.18 -21.23
CA VAL A 221 6.79 -7.58 -21.67
C VAL A 221 6.83 -7.71 -23.19
N ASP A 222 6.19 -6.80 -23.94
CA ASP A 222 6.19 -6.84 -25.42
C ASP A 222 7.59 -6.64 -26.01
N GLU A 223 8.39 -5.74 -25.43
CA GLU A 223 9.76 -5.50 -25.90
C GLU A 223 10.66 -6.72 -25.66
N ILE A 224 10.59 -7.31 -24.47
CA ILE A 224 11.37 -8.50 -24.09
C ILE A 224 10.92 -9.71 -24.93
N TYR A 225 9.61 -9.86 -25.17
CA TYR A 225 9.05 -10.89 -26.05
C TYR A 225 9.58 -10.76 -27.49
N ARG A 226 9.60 -9.53 -28.05
CA ARG A 226 10.24 -9.29 -29.36
C ARG A 226 11.74 -9.58 -29.33
N GLY A 227 12.40 -9.38 -28.19
CA GLY A 227 13.76 -9.85 -27.93
C GLY A 227 13.91 -11.36 -28.11
N ALA A 228 13.06 -12.14 -27.45
CA ALA A 228 13.01 -13.60 -27.55
C ALA A 228 12.76 -14.08 -28.99
N VAL A 229 11.76 -13.51 -29.68
CA VAL A 229 11.48 -13.85 -31.10
C VAL A 229 12.65 -13.52 -32.02
N ARG A 230 13.36 -12.41 -31.78
CA ARG A 230 14.57 -12.05 -32.53
C ARG A 230 15.73 -12.99 -32.25
N MET A 231 15.86 -13.47 -31.01
CA MET A 231 16.92 -14.42 -30.62
C MET A 231 16.84 -15.73 -31.43
N ALA A 232 15.64 -16.24 -31.69
CA ALA A 232 15.43 -17.41 -32.54
C ALA A 232 15.92 -17.22 -34.00
N ARG A 233 16.22 -15.97 -34.41
CA ARG A 233 16.71 -15.60 -35.74
C ARG A 233 18.09 -14.95 -35.71
N THR A 234 18.82 -15.02 -34.60
CA THR A 234 20.12 -14.33 -34.49
C THR A 234 21.14 -14.91 -35.47
N SER A 235 22.05 -14.07 -35.96
CA SER A 235 23.11 -14.43 -36.90
C SER A 235 24.03 -15.55 -36.39
N GLU A 236 24.17 -15.66 -35.07
CA GLU A 236 25.02 -16.56 -34.31
C GLU A 236 24.63 -18.02 -34.57
N ILE A 237 23.32 -18.33 -34.53
CA ILE A 237 22.79 -19.65 -34.88
C ILE A 237 23.14 -20.01 -36.33
N GLY A 238 23.04 -19.03 -37.23
CA GLY A 238 23.45 -19.18 -38.64
C GLY A 238 24.95 -19.44 -38.80
N ARG A 239 25.80 -18.74 -38.04
CA ARG A 239 27.26 -18.93 -38.05
C ARG A 239 27.67 -20.31 -37.56
N ILE A 240 27.07 -20.80 -36.47
CA ILE A 240 27.36 -22.15 -35.94
C ILE A 240 26.99 -23.19 -37.00
N ARG A 241 25.78 -23.10 -37.59
CA ARG A 241 25.34 -24.02 -38.64
C ARG A 241 26.27 -24.01 -39.85
N ALA A 242 26.65 -22.82 -40.33
CA ALA A 242 27.58 -22.69 -41.45
C ALA A 242 28.97 -23.27 -41.13
N THR A 243 29.44 -23.11 -39.91
CA THR A 243 30.73 -23.64 -39.44
C THR A 243 30.73 -25.17 -39.42
N LEU A 244 29.72 -25.79 -38.82
CA LEU A 244 29.60 -27.25 -38.78
C LEU A 244 29.41 -27.85 -40.18
N ALA A 245 28.58 -27.23 -41.02
CA ALA A 245 28.38 -27.65 -42.41
C ALA A 245 29.68 -27.58 -43.23
N LYS A 246 30.50 -26.54 -43.00
CA LYS A 246 31.81 -26.39 -43.64
C LYS A 246 32.79 -27.47 -43.20
N ILE A 247 32.85 -27.79 -41.90
CA ILE A 247 33.71 -28.87 -41.40
C ILE A 247 33.26 -30.21 -41.99
N ARG A 248 31.96 -30.47 -42.03
CA ARG A 248 31.40 -31.67 -42.68
C ARG A 248 31.81 -31.76 -44.15
N ASP A 249 31.66 -30.67 -44.90
CA ASP A 249 32.06 -30.60 -46.31
C ASP A 249 33.55 -30.88 -46.50
N GLU A 250 34.42 -30.27 -45.68
CA GLU A 250 35.88 -30.51 -45.72
C GLU A 250 36.24 -31.98 -45.42
N LEU A 251 35.48 -32.66 -44.54
CA LEU A 251 35.67 -34.07 -44.20
C LEU A 251 35.15 -35.03 -45.28
N THR A 252 34.06 -34.69 -45.97
CA THR A 252 33.44 -35.54 -46.99
C THR A 252 34.05 -35.33 -48.37
N ASN A 253 34.19 -34.07 -48.77
CA ASN A 253 34.61 -33.67 -50.11
C ASN A 253 36.10 -33.32 -50.18
N GLY A 254 36.80 -33.29 -49.05
CA GLY A 254 38.23 -33.00 -48.96
C GLY A 254 38.54 -31.53 -48.68
N PHE A 255 39.64 -31.33 -47.97
CA PHE A 255 40.14 -30.02 -47.56
C PHE A 255 41.00 -29.39 -48.65
N VAL A 256 40.76 -28.11 -48.93
CA VAL A 256 41.61 -27.30 -49.80
C VAL A 256 42.30 -26.24 -48.94
N GLU A 257 43.63 -26.29 -48.93
CA GLU A 257 44.42 -25.33 -48.16
C GLU A 257 44.29 -23.92 -48.79
N PRO A 258 44.13 -22.84 -47.99
CA PRO A 258 44.06 -21.49 -48.53
C PRO A 258 45.25 -21.18 -49.45
N GLY A 259 44.96 -20.74 -50.68
CA GLY A 259 46.00 -20.42 -51.67
C GLY A 259 46.61 -21.62 -52.40
N LYS A 260 46.10 -22.85 -52.19
CA LYS A 260 46.52 -24.04 -52.95
C LYS A 260 45.35 -24.63 -53.73
N ALA A 261 45.63 -25.15 -54.93
CA ALA A 261 44.61 -25.80 -55.78
C ALA A 261 44.41 -27.29 -55.44
N THR A 262 45.33 -27.89 -54.67
CA THR A 262 45.30 -29.31 -54.35
C THR A 262 44.32 -29.59 -53.21
N ARG A 263 43.44 -30.57 -53.44
CA ARG A 263 42.47 -31.08 -52.48
C ARG A 263 43.04 -32.30 -51.76
N TYR A 264 42.89 -32.35 -50.44
CA TYR A 264 43.38 -33.41 -49.57
C TYR A 264 42.20 -34.10 -48.89
N THR A 265 42.10 -35.42 -49.02
CA THR A 265 41.06 -36.22 -48.36
C THR A 265 41.67 -37.01 -47.21
N CYS A 266 41.05 -36.93 -46.03
CA CYS A 266 41.39 -37.76 -44.88
C CYS A 266 40.09 -38.24 -44.23
N PRO A 267 39.57 -39.43 -44.63
CA PRO A 267 38.33 -39.92 -44.08
C PRO A 267 38.50 -40.23 -42.59
N THR A 268 37.72 -39.57 -41.74
CA THR A 268 37.57 -39.90 -40.31
C THR A 268 36.09 -40.10 -40.00
N PRO A 269 35.53 -41.30 -40.27
CA PRO A 269 34.08 -41.54 -40.19
C PRO A 269 33.49 -41.29 -38.80
N ALA A 270 34.22 -41.65 -37.74
CA ALA A 270 33.77 -41.43 -36.36
C ALA A 270 33.66 -39.93 -36.02
N PHE A 271 34.66 -39.13 -36.40
CA PHE A 271 34.64 -37.67 -36.21
C PHE A 271 33.54 -37.01 -37.06
N LEU A 272 33.37 -37.45 -38.31
CA LEU A 272 32.29 -36.98 -39.19
C LEU A 272 30.89 -37.28 -38.62
N ALA A 273 30.70 -38.46 -38.03
CA ALA A 273 29.43 -38.84 -37.40
C ALA A 273 29.10 -37.91 -36.22
N GLN A 274 30.09 -37.58 -35.39
CA GLN A 274 29.90 -36.66 -34.26
C GLN A 274 29.60 -35.21 -34.73
N VAL A 275 30.31 -34.71 -35.76
CA VAL A 275 30.01 -33.39 -36.37
C VAL A 275 28.59 -33.37 -36.94
N THR A 276 28.16 -34.46 -37.59
CA THR A 276 26.82 -34.58 -38.14
C THR A 276 25.75 -34.62 -37.05
N ALA A 277 26.03 -35.28 -35.92
CA ALA A 277 25.14 -35.28 -34.76
C ALA A 277 25.01 -33.87 -34.14
N ALA A 278 26.10 -33.13 -34.01
CA ALA A 278 26.08 -31.74 -33.53
C ALA A 278 25.29 -30.81 -34.48
N GLU A 279 25.42 -30.98 -35.79
CA GLU A 279 24.63 -30.23 -36.78
C GLU A 279 23.14 -30.57 -36.70
N ALA A 280 22.79 -31.83 -36.43
CA ALA A 280 21.40 -32.27 -36.30
C ALA A 280 20.67 -31.62 -35.12
N LEU A 281 21.37 -31.27 -34.03
CA LEU A 281 20.80 -30.51 -32.90
C LEU A 281 20.30 -29.11 -33.33
N LEU A 282 20.86 -28.56 -34.41
CA LEU A 282 20.47 -27.26 -34.98
C LEU A 282 19.36 -27.36 -36.04
N ALA A 283 18.93 -28.57 -36.42
CA ALA A 283 17.95 -28.76 -37.50
C ALA A 283 16.50 -28.51 -37.07
N GLN A 284 16.21 -28.57 -35.77
CA GLN A 284 14.88 -28.27 -35.24
C GLN A 284 14.66 -26.76 -35.14
N ALA A 285 13.57 -26.27 -35.72
CA ALA A 285 13.20 -24.86 -35.61
C ALA A 285 12.92 -24.50 -34.15
N ILE A 286 13.45 -23.36 -33.70
CA ILE A 286 13.08 -22.77 -32.42
C ILE A 286 11.70 -22.12 -32.62
N GLU A 287 10.65 -22.76 -32.13
CA GLU A 287 9.29 -22.23 -32.18
C GLU A 287 8.99 -21.42 -30.93
N ILE A 288 9.17 -20.10 -31.03
CA ILE A 288 8.64 -19.16 -30.05
C ILE A 288 7.30 -18.66 -30.63
N PRO A 289 6.21 -18.64 -29.84
CA PRO A 289 4.95 -18.03 -30.26
C PRO A 289 5.21 -16.61 -30.83
N LYS A 290 4.39 -16.17 -31.80
CA LYS A 290 4.61 -14.89 -32.50
C LYS A 290 3.76 -13.74 -31.95
N THR A 291 2.68 -14.06 -31.24
CA THR A 291 1.72 -13.09 -30.71
C THR A 291 1.87 -13.01 -29.19
N PRO A 292 2.07 -11.80 -28.64
CA PRO A 292 2.08 -11.63 -27.20
C PRO A 292 0.72 -12.06 -26.63
N PRO A 293 0.72 -12.73 -25.48
CA PRO A 293 -0.50 -13.12 -24.79
C PRO A 293 -1.30 -11.88 -24.35
N LEU A 294 -2.62 -11.92 -24.52
CA LEU A 294 -3.54 -10.92 -23.98
C LEU A 294 -3.78 -11.22 -22.50
N VAL A 295 -3.61 -10.21 -21.65
CA VAL A 295 -4.03 -10.27 -20.24
C VAL A 295 -5.44 -9.68 -20.17
N GLU A 296 -6.41 -10.42 -19.63
CA GLU A 296 -7.75 -9.88 -19.38
C GLU A 296 -7.69 -8.94 -18.16
N ASP A 297 -8.30 -7.77 -18.26
CA ASP A 297 -8.37 -6.82 -17.15
C ASP A 297 -9.31 -7.32 -16.04
N ALA A 298 -8.84 -7.30 -14.79
CA ALA A 298 -9.67 -7.62 -13.64
C ALA A 298 -10.71 -6.50 -13.42
N ARG A 299 -12.01 -6.85 -13.43
CA ARG A 299 -13.11 -5.89 -13.27
C ARG A 299 -13.56 -5.76 -11.82
N ILE A 300 -13.87 -4.53 -11.40
CA ILE A 300 -14.43 -4.21 -10.07
C ILE A 300 -15.73 -4.99 -9.81
N ASP A 301 -16.55 -5.18 -10.84
CA ASP A 301 -17.82 -5.90 -10.75
C ASP A 301 -17.66 -7.35 -10.29
N ALA A 302 -16.58 -8.03 -10.74
CA ALA A 302 -16.29 -9.42 -10.35
C ALA A 302 -15.87 -9.53 -8.88
N ALA A 303 -15.10 -8.57 -8.36
CA ALA A 303 -14.72 -8.56 -6.94
C ALA A 303 -15.91 -8.24 -6.02
N LEU A 304 -16.84 -7.38 -6.47
CA LEU A 304 -18.09 -7.13 -5.75
C LEU A 304 -18.96 -8.38 -5.70
N GLU A 305 -19.09 -9.08 -6.83
CA GLU A 305 -19.85 -10.33 -6.92
C GLU A 305 -19.30 -11.41 -5.96
N VAL A 306 -17.98 -11.61 -5.94
CA VAL A 306 -17.31 -12.54 -5.00
C VAL A 306 -17.55 -12.15 -3.54
N LEU A 307 -17.48 -10.86 -3.19
CA LEU A 307 -17.71 -10.41 -1.81
C LEU A 307 -19.19 -10.56 -1.39
N VAL A 308 -20.12 -10.31 -2.31
CA VAL A 308 -21.56 -10.46 -2.05
C VAL A 308 -21.95 -11.93 -1.92
N MET A 309 -21.48 -12.79 -2.83
CA MET A 309 -21.77 -14.23 -2.80
C MET A 309 -21.17 -14.91 -1.56
N SER A 310 -19.96 -14.53 -1.16
CA SER A 310 -19.32 -15.08 0.05
C SER A 310 -19.95 -14.57 1.35
N ALA A 311 -20.40 -13.31 1.39
CA ALA A 311 -21.16 -12.78 2.51
C ALA A 311 -22.52 -13.49 2.62
N ALA A 312 -23.20 -13.73 1.50
CA ALA A 312 -24.45 -14.48 1.43
C ALA A 312 -24.27 -15.96 1.83
N ALA A 313 -23.15 -16.58 1.46
CA ALA A 313 -22.85 -17.97 1.83
C ALA A 313 -22.67 -18.14 3.34
N ARG A 314 -21.98 -17.20 4.01
CA ARG A 314 -21.77 -17.24 5.46
C ARG A 314 -23.02 -17.06 6.30
N ILE A 315 -24.02 -16.36 5.78
CA ILE A 315 -25.35 -16.24 6.42
C ILE A 315 -26.32 -17.34 5.96
N GLY A 316 -25.82 -18.34 5.24
CA GLY A 316 -26.60 -19.52 4.80
C GLY A 316 -27.60 -19.24 3.69
N LEU A 317 -27.46 -18.12 2.97
CA LEU A 317 -28.36 -17.75 1.87
C LEU A 317 -27.94 -18.34 0.51
N THR A 318 -26.69 -18.77 0.35
CA THR A 318 -26.17 -19.35 -0.90
C THR A 318 -25.13 -20.45 -0.65
N GLU A 319 -25.03 -21.45 -1.53
CA GLU A 319 -23.98 -22.50 -1.50
C GLU A 319 -22.67 -22.05 -2.17
N GLY A 320 -22.24 -20.80 -1.93
CA GLY A 320 -21.04 -20.23 -2.56
C GLY A 320 -19.74 -20.58 -1.84
N GLU A 321 -18.59 -20.50 -2.52
CA GLU A 321 -17.27 -20.59 -1.89
C GLU A 321 -17.12 -19.49 -0.83
N GLU A 322 -16.69 -19.87 0.38
CA GLU A 322 -16.37 -18.91 1.42
C GLU A 322 -15.13 -18.09 1.03
N LEU A 323 -15.13 -16.79 1.37
CA LEU A 323 -13.92 -15.95 1.26
C LEU A 323 -12.74 -16.67 1.93
N ASP A 324 -11.65 -16.77 1.19
CA ASP A 324 -10.34 -17.17 1.67
C ASP A 324 -9.90 -16.33 2.88
N GLY A 325 -9.05 -16.91 3.74
CA GLY A 325 -8.72 -16.32 5.06
C GLY A 325 -8.20 -14.88 5.02
N LEU A 326 -7.63 -14.46 3.89
CA LEU A 326 -7.17 -13.09 3.63
C LEU A 326 -8.32 -12.12 3.38
N GLY A 327 -9.31 -12.49 2.56
CA GLY A 327 -10.52 -11.68 2.33
C GLY A 327 -11.29 -11.42 3.62
N PHE A 328 -11.36 -12.43 4.49
CA PHE A 328 -11.92 -12.27 5.84
C PHE A 328 -11.08 -11.35 6.74
N GLY A 329 -9.75 -11.43 6.64
CA GLY A 329 -8.83 -10.53 7.34
C GLY A 329 -9.05 -9.06 6.97
N PHE A 330 -9.31 -8.76 5.69
CA PHE A 330 -9.64 -7.40 5.24
C PHE A 330 -10.97 -6.89 5.79
N LEU A 331 -12.00 -7.74 5.86
CA LEU A 331 -13.28 -7.40 6.48
C LEU A 331 -13.10 -7.05 7.98
N ILE A 332 -12.36 -7.87 8.72
CA ILE A 332 -12.04 -7.61 10.14
C ILE A 332 -11.25 -6.31 10.27
N GLY A 333 -10.26 -6.09 9.41
CA GLY A 333 -9.45 -4.88 9.40
C GLY A 333 -10.29 -3.62 9.18
N ALA A 334 -11.19 -3.63 8.21
CA ALA A 334 -12.12 -2.52 7.96
C ALA A 334 -13.04 -2.27 9.17
N LEU A 335 -13.57 -3.32 9.78
CA LEU A 335 -14.42 -3.22 10.97
C LEU A 335 -13.67 -2.64 12.19
N LEU A 336 -12.40 -3.01 12.39
CA LEU A 336 -11.56 -2.45 13.45
C LEU A 336 -11.31 -0.96 13.28
N VAL A 337 -11.14 -0.49 12.04
CA VAL A 337 -10.98 0.95 11.74
C VAL A 337 -12.25 1.72 12.11
N GLU A 338 -13.42 1.20 11.74
CA GLU A 338 -14.71 1.80 12.11
C GLU A 338 -14.90 1.84 13.63
N ILE A 339 -14.59 0.75 14.34
CA ILE A 339 -14.65 0.70 15.82
C ILE A 339 -13.72 1.76 16.43
N LEU A 340 -12.51 1.92 15.89
CA LEU A 340 -11.55 2.93 16.36
C LEU A 340 -12.07 4.35 16.14
N GLN A 341 -12.64 4.63 14.96
CA GLN A 341 -13.23 5.93 14.64
C GLN A 341 -14.38 6.27 15.60
N ILE A 342 -15.30 5.33 15.82
CA ILE A 342 -16.39 5.47 16.81
C ILE A 342 -15.79 5.75 18.20
N GLY A 343 -14.76 5.00 18.61
CA GLY A 343 -14.06 5.19 19.88
C GLY A 343 -13.46 6.60 20.04
N LEU A 344 -12.86 7.15 18.98
CA LEU A 344 -12.33 8.52 18.97
C LEU A 344 -13.44 9.57 19.08
N ILE A 345 -14.56 9.38 18.38
CA ILE A 345 -15.74 10.25 18.47
C ILE A 345 -16.28 10.22 19.90
N VAL A 346 -16.45 9.02 20.47
CA VAL A 346 -16.92 8.83 21.86
C VAL A 346 -15.99 9.53 22.85
N ASN A 347 -14.67 9.38 22.71
CA ASN A 347 -13.71 10.00 23.63
C ASN A 347 -13.72 11.53 23.50
N ARG A 348 -13.78 12.07 22.27
CA ARG A 348 -13.89 13.51 22.03
C ARG A 348 -15.15 14.07 22.66
N GLU A 349 -16.32 13.51 22.35
CA GLU A 349 -17.62 13.94 22.90
C GLU A 349 -17.64 13.80 24.43
N GLY A 350 -17.05 12.72 24.98
CA GLY A 350 -16.89 12.54 26.41
C GLY A 350 -15.98 13.58 27.06
N ALA A 351 -14.89 13.99 26.41
CA ALA A 351 -14.03 15.08 26.87
C ALA A 351 -14.76 16.43 26.87
N LEU A 352 -15.51 16.75 25.79
CA LEU A 352 -16.31 17.96 25.70
C LEU A 352 -17.38 18.04 26.81
N ARG A 353 -18.01 16.91 27.16
CA ARG A 353 -18.94 16.82 28.30
C ARG A 353 -18.26 17.02 29.64
N ARG A 354 -17.13 16.31 29.88
CA ARG A 354 -16.34 16.44 31.11
C ARG A 354 -15.88 17.89 31.34
N ASN A 355 -15.61 18.63 30.26
CA ASN A 355 -15.20 20.03 30.30
C ASN A 355 -16.38 21.03 30.37
N GLY A 356 -17.62 20.54 30.44
CA GLY A 356 -18.80 21.40 30.53
C GLY A 356 -19.07 22.19 29.23
N GLN A 357 -18.61 21.72 28.07
CA GLN A 357 -18.88 22.36 26.76
C GLN A 357 -20.14 21.80 26.10
N LEU A 358 -20.50 20.54 26.37
CA LEU A 358 -21.76 19.90 25.93
C LEU A 358 -22.59 19.43 27.12
N ALA A 359 -23.92 19.58 27.07
CA ALA A 359 -24.79 19.21 28.17
C ALA A 359 -24.62 17.73 28.52
N ASP A 360 -24.71 17.38 29.81
CA ASP A 360 -24.66 15.98 30.20
C ASP A 360 -25.98 15.25 29.86
N ARG A 361 -25.96 13.92 29.74
CA ARG A 361 -27.15 13.10 29.40
C ARG A 361 -28.33 13.37 30.34
N PHE A 362 -28.03 13.61 31.62
CA PHE A 362 -29.03 13.96 32.62
C PHE A 362 -29.52 15.43 32.49
N GLU A 363 -28.71 16.33 31.96
CA GLU A 363 -29.09 17.72 31.72
C GLU A 363 -30.05 17.85 30.53
N GLU A 364 -29.83 17.08 29.47
CA GLU A 364 -30.72 17.03 28.30
C GLU A 364 -32.03 16.28 28.57
N PHE A 365 -32.02 15.25 29.42
CA PHE A 365 -33.23 14.54 29.79
C PHE A 365 -34.16 15.41 30.65
N TRP A 366 -33.59 16.20 31.58
CA TRP A 366 -34.32 17.13 32.45
C TRP A 366 -34.21 18.58 31.97
N LYS A 367 -34.48 18.85 30.69
CA LYS A 367 -34.39 20.21 30.10
C LYS A 367 -35.25 21.26 30.80
N ALA A 368 -36.28 20.84 31.54
CA ALA A 368 -37.12 21.76 32.30
C ALA A 368 -36.37 22.30 33.53
N PRO A 369 -36.47 23.61 33.82
CA PRO A 369 -35.96 24.17 35.06
C PRO A 369 -36.50 23.39 36.25
N ARG A 370 -35.62 22.90 37.13
CA ARG A 370 -36.06 22.37 38.41
C ARG A 370 -36.65 23.52 39.22
N ARG A 371 -37.87 23.36 39.74
CA ARG A 371 -38.44 24.33 40.68
C ARG A 371 -37.69 24.24 42.00
N LEU A 372 -36.66 25.06 42.14
CA LEU A 372 -35.99 25.28 43.43
C LEU A 372 -36.91 26.10 44.36
N PRO A 373 -36.89 25.85 45.68
CA PRO A 373 -37.54 26.73 46.64
C PRO A 373 -37.10 28.19 46.43
N PRO A 374 -38.00 29.19 46.53
CA PRO A 374 -37.70 30.59 46.19
C PRO A 374 -36.44 31.15 46.85
N ARG A 375 -36.21 30.79 48.13
CA ARG A 375 -35.03 31.18 48.89
C ARG A 375 -33.73 30.59 48.31
N ILE A 376 -33.75 29.32 47.92
CA ILE A 376 -32.59 28.64 47.34
C ILE A 376 -32.33 29.17 45.93
N ALA A 377 -33.39 29.38 45.14
CA ALA A 377 -33.28 29.98 43.81
C ALA A 377 -32.64 31.36 43.86
N ALA A 378 -33.07 32.24 44.78
CA ALA A 378 -32.49 33.58 44.95
C ALA A 378 -31.01 33.51 45.36
N MET A 379 -30.68 32.65 46.32
CA MET A 379 -29.31 32.45 46.79
C MET A 379 -28.38 31.90 45.70
N SER A 380 -28.83 30.90 44.93
CA SER A 380 -28.06 30.33 43.82
C SER A 380 -27.82 31.34 42.70
N ARG A 381 -28.79 32.23 42.42
CA ARG A 381 -28.64 33.31 41.44
C ARG A 381 -27.58 34.33 41.87
N GLU A 382 -27.61 34.73 43.13
CA GLU A 382 -26.63 35.65 43.73
C GLU A 382 -25.20 35.04 43.68
N MET A 383 -25.06 33.77 44.06
CA MET A 383 -23.77 33.06 44.00
C MET A 383 -23.26 32.88 42.57
N MET A 384 -24.14 32.62 41.60
CA MET A 384 -23.77 32.53 40.18
C MET A 384 -23.30 33.87 39.62
N SER A 385 -23.97 34.98 39.94
CA SER A 385 -23.54 36.30 39.47
C SER A 385 -22.18 36.69 40.04
N ALA A 386 -21.91 36.34 41.30
CA ALA A 386 -20.59 36.51 41.90
C ALA A 386 -19.54 35.64 41.20
N LEU A 387 -19.83 34.36 40.97
CA LEU A 387 -18.91 33.45 40.28
C LEU A 387 -18.59 33.91 38.84
N LEU A 388 -19.56 34.45 38.10
CA LEU A 388 -19.34 34.92 36.72
C LEU A 388 -18.47 36.17 36.64
N THR A 389 -18.52 37.04 37.64
CA THR A 389 -17.81 38.33 37.64
C THR A 389 -16.42 38.24 38.27
N GLN A 390 -16.18 37.23 39.11
CA GLN A 390 -14.99 37.17 39.95
C GLN A 390 -13.95 36.10 39.54
N VAL A 391 -14.02 35.58 38.31
CA VAL A 391 -13.10 34.55 37.82
C VAL A 391 -11.92 35.13 37.03
N LEU A 392 -10.72 34.69 37.39
CA LEU A 392 -9.47 35.03 36.72
C LEU A 392 -8.81 33.79 36.13
N TYR A 393 -8.29 33.90 34.90
CA TYR A 393 -7.51 32.84 34.27
C TYR A 393 -6.01 33.05 34.45
N VAL A 394 -5.34 32.15 35.16
CA VAL A 394 -3.89 32.15 35.35
C VAL A 394 -3.30 30.93 34.65
N ARG A 395 -2.46 31.16 33.63
CA ARG A 395 -1.85 30.08 32.80
C ARG A 395 -2.89 29.08 32.27
N GLY A 396 -4.06 29.58 31.85
CA GLY A 396 -5.16 28.77 31.33
C GLY A 396 -6.02 28.07 32.38
N ARG A 397 -5.71 28.18 33.68
CA ARG A 397 -6.54 27.65 34.78
C ARG A 397 -7.44 28.74 35.37
N PRO A 398 -8.74 28.46 35.59
CA PRO A 398 -9.67 29.41 36.20
C PRO A 398 -9.55 29.40 37.73
N TYR A 399 -9.56 30.59 38.32
CA TYR A 399 -9.53 30.83 39.76
C TYR A 399 -10.65 31.78 40.13
N PHE A 400 -11.39 31.47 41.20
CA PHE A 400 -12.29 32.42 41.84
C PHE A 400 -11.46 33.34 42.75
N VAL A 401 -11.68 34.64 42.65
CA VAL A 401 -10.86 35.65 43.32
C VAL A 401 -11.70 36.45 44.31
N THR A 402 -11.24 36.54 45.55
CA THR A 402 -11.88 37.33 46.62
C THR A 402 -10.83 38.16 47.38
N ALA A 403 -11.28 39.21 48.07
CA ALA A 403 -10.46 40.03 48.95
C ALA A 403 -10.09 39.26 50.24
N THR A 404 -9.03 39.71 50.93
CA THR A 404 -8.71 39.22 52.28
C THR A 404 -9.04 40.31 53.32
N PRO A 405 -9.93 40.06 54.31
CA PRO A 405 -10.77 38.89 54.48
C PRO A 405 -11.92 38.82 53.45
N PRO A 406 -12.44 37.61 53.12
CA PRO A 406 -13.52 37.46 52.14
C PRO A 406 -14.81 38.10 52.65
N SER A 407 -15.57 38.69 51.74
CA SER A 407 -16.90 39.23 52.07
C SER A 407 -17.88 38.11 52.43
N LEU A 408 -18.96 38.44 53.14
CA LEU A 408 -20.03 37.47 53.48
C LEU A 408 -20.63 36.80 52.23
N SER A 409 -20.72 37.51 51.10
CA SER A 409 -21.16 36.94 49.83
C SER A 409 -20.14 35.97 49.24
N ASP A 410 -18.84 36.29 49.32
CA ASP A 410 -17.79 35.43 48.77
C ASP A 410 -17.60 34.17 49.62
N GLN A 411 -17.70 34.27 50.95
CA GLN A 411 -17.72 33.11 51.84
C GLN A 411 -18.84 32.14 51.46
N ARG A 412 -20.04 32.66 51.19
CA ARG A 412 -21.16 31.84 50.73
C ARG A 412 -20.89 31.17 49.38
N VAL A 413 -20.21 31.83 48.45
CA VAL A 413 -19.79 31.22 47.16
C VAL A 413 -18.77 30.11 47.40
N ILE A 414 -17.76 30.35 48.24
CA ILE A 414 -16.73 29.39 48.61
C ILE A 414 -17.36 28.15 49.24
N GLU A 415 -18.29 28.32 50.18
CA GLU A 415 -19.01 27.22 50.82
C GLU A 415 -19.92 26.48 49.83
N PHE A 416 -20.72 27.21 49.03
CA PHE A 416 -21.69 26.62 48.11
C PHE A 416 -21.04 25.79 47.00
N PHE A 417 -19.86 26.20 46.51
CA PHE A 417 -19.10 25.46 45.51
C PHE A 417 -17.97 24.60 46.10
N GLU A 418 -17.89 24.49 47.43
CA GLU A 418 -16.88 23.72 48.16
C GLU A 418 -15.44 24.06 47.73
N LEU A 419 -15.16 25.34 47.49
CA LEU A 419 -13.88 25.81 46.93
C LEU A 419 -12.72 25.73 47.93
N ASP A 420 -13.02 25.59 49.21
CA ASP A 420 -12.03 25.45 50.29
C ASP A 420 -11.92 24.00 50.82
N ALA A 421 -12.32 23.03 50.00
CA ALA A 421 -12.18 21.61 50.32
C ALA A 421 -10.70 21.26 50.61
N PRO A 422 -10.40 20.32 51.52
CA PRO A 422 -9.04 20.05 52.02
C PRO A 422 -8.00 19.66 50.95
N ASN A 423 -8.43 19.32 49.74
CA ASN A 423 -7.57 18.99 48.60
C ASN A 423 -7.37 20.16 47.62
N GLN A 424 -7.91 21.35 47.89
CA GLN A 424 -7.86 22.55 47.06
C GLN A 424 -7.19 23.69 47.82
N ALA A 425 -5.86 23.74 47.83
CA ALA A 425 -5.14 24.83 48.48
C ALA A 425 -5.40 26.16 47.75
N HIS A 426 -6.10 27.09 48.41
CA HIS A 426 -6.18 28.48 47.97
C HIS A 426 -4.81 29.16 48.13
N ARG A 427 -4.58 30.22 47.36
CA ARG A 427 -3.32 30.98 47.38
C ARG A 427 -3.58 32.43 47.66
N GLU A 428 -2.83 32.99 48.61
CA GLU A 428 -2.77 34.43 48.80
C GLU A 428 -1.79 35.06 47.83
N VAL A 429 -2.24 36.11 47.14
CA VAL A 429 -1.46 36.80 46.12
C VAL A 429 -1.58 38.31 46.33
N PRO A 430 -0.47 39.06 46.32
CA PRO A 430 -0.52 40.52 46.33
C PRO A 430 -1.24 41.08 45.11
N LEU A 431 -2.10 42.09 45.29
CA LEU A 431 -2.80 42.73 44.18
C LEU A 431 -1.85 43.28 43.11
N SER A 432 -0.65 43.69 43.50
CA SER A 432 0.42 44.14 42.60
C SER A 432 0.87 43.10 41.57
N ARG A 433 0.56 41.82 41.78
CA ARG A 433 0.83 40.74 40.81
C ARG A 433 -0.31 40.51 39.81
N LEU A 434 -1.46 41.17 39.99
CA LEU A 434 -2.59 41.10 39.07
C LEU A 434 -2.55 42.25 38.06
N LYS A 435 -3.28 42.09 36.94
CA LYS A 435 -3.37 43.16 35.93
C LYS A 435 -4.09 44.38 36.54
N PRO A 436 -3.50 45.58 36.52
CA PRO A 436 -4.08 46.77 37.13
C PRO A 436 -5.50 47.07 36.60
N GLU A 437 -5.72 46.95 35.29
CA GLU A 437 -7.02 47.17 34.64
C GLU A 437 -8.13 46.28 35.21
N TRP A 438 -7.83 45.01 35.50
CA TRP A 438 -8.80 44.08 36.08
C TRP A 438 -9.04 44.40 37.56
N VAL A 439 -8.00 44.75 38.31
CA VAL A 439 -8.12 45.16 39.72
C VAL A 439 -8.96 46.44 39.85
N HIS A 440 -8.81 47.40 38.93
CA HIS A 440 -9.61 48.64 38.92
C HIS A 440 -11.11 48.39 38.66
N THR A 441 -11.47 47.28 38.01
CA THR A 441 -12.88 46.87 37.85
C THR A 441 -13.46 46.16 39.08
N ARG A 442 -12.66 45.95 40.13
CA ARG A 442 -13.00 45.17 41.33
C ARG A 442 -13.00 46.06 42.58
N PRO A 443 -14.11 46.79 42.85
CA PRO A 443 -14.20 47.67 44.02
C PRO A 443 -14.11 46.91 45.35
N ASP A 444 -14.44 45.61 45.35
CA ASP A 444 -14.28 44.70 46.47
C ASP A 444 -12.80 44.46 46.84
N LEU A 445 -11.88 44.58 45.89
CA LEU A 445 -10.44 44.45 46.12
C LEU A 445 -9.78 45.78 46.53
N ALA A 446 -10.46 46.92 46.39
CA ALA A 446 -9.87 48.24 46.61
C ALA A 446 -9.44 48.51 48.07
N GLN A 447 -9.89 47.70 49.02
CA GLN A 447 -9.64 47.86 50.46
C GLN A 447 -8.58 46.89 51.02
N SER A 448 -8.00 46.02 50.20
CA SER A 448 -7.04 45.00 50.65
C SER A 448 -5.77 45.02 49.79
N ASP A 449 -4.61 44.76 50.39
CA ASP A 449 -3.34 44.60 49.65
C ASP A 449 -3.16 43.18 49.09
N LEU A 450 -3.99 42.24 49.54
CA LEU A 450 -3.93 40.81 49.23
C LEU A 450 -5.28 40.31 48.70
N CYS A 451 -5.23 39.33 47.80
CA CYS A 451 -6.40 38.57 47.37
C CYS A 451 -6.17 37.08 47.55
N GLN A 452 -7.25 36.33 47.75
CA GLN A 452 -7.26 34.88 47.75
C GLN A 452 -7.71 34.34 46.40
N LEU A 453 -6.93 33.41 45.85
CA LEU A 453 -7.22 32.67 44.63
C LEU A 453 -7.66 31.24 44.97
N TYR A 454 -8.93 30.95 44.74
CA TYR A 454 -9.51 29.62 44.90
C TYR A 454 -9.50 28.89 43.55
N PRO A 455 -8.81 27.75 43.41
CA PRO A 455 -8.75 27.02 42.15
C PRO A 455 -10.13 26.46 41.80
N LEU A 456 -10.69 26.85 40.66
CA LEU A 456 -11.93 26.21 40.21
C LEU A 456 -11.64 24.81 39.66
N PRO A 457 -12.42 23.78 40.03
CA PRO A 457 -12.21 22.43 39.54
C PRO A 457 -12.49 22.35 38.04
N ASN A 458 -11.86 21.40 37.34
CA ASN A 458 -11.99 21.24 35.87
C ASN A 458 -13.45 21.14 35.38
N ARG A 459 -14.40 20.78 36.25
CA ARG A 459 -15.83 20.64 35.97
C ARG A 459 -16.68 21.88 36.34
N TRP A 460 -16.10 23.00 36.77
CA TRP A 460 -16.86 24.18 37.22
C TRP A 460 -17.85 24.71 36.18
N ARG A 461 -17.55 24.59 34.87
CA ARG A 461 -18.49 24.95 33.78
C ARG A 461 -19.74 24.07 33.75
N SER A 462 -19.61 22.80 34.13
CA SER A 462 -20.77 21.91 34.27
C SER A 462 -21.65 22.34 35.44
N TRP A 463 -21.05 22.75 36.55
CA TRP A 463 -21.77 23.32 37.69
C TRP A 463 -22.51 24.61 37.31
N LEU A 464 -21.84 25.50 36.57
CA LEU A 464 -22.43 26.74 36.07
C LEU A 464 -23.66 26.47 35.20
N ARG A 465 -23.58 25.56 34.22
CA ARG A 465 -24.72 25.24 33.34
C ARG A 465 -25.87 24.58 34.09
N ARG A 466 -25.56 23.70 35.04
CA ARG A 466 -26.56 23.08 35.91
C ARG A 466 -27.29 24.14 36.73
N ALA A 467 -26.54 25.08 37.31
CA ALA A 467 -27.10 26.17 38.09
C ALA A 467 -27.94 27.14 37.23
N VAL A 468 -27.49 27.46 36.01
CA VAL A 468 -28.26 28.22 35.00
C VAL A 468 -29.59 27.54 34.68
N ARG A 469 -29.56 26.23 34.39
CA ARG A 469 -30.77 25.44 34.14
C ARG A 469 -31.72 25.45 35.33
N ASP A 470 -31.20 25.21 36.54
CA ASP A 470 -32.02 25.06 37.74
C ASP A 470 -32.60 26.40 38.25
N THR A 471 -31.95 27.53 37.93
CA THR A 471 -32.40 28.87 38.35
C THR A 471 -33.18 29.63 37.29
N GLY A 472 -33.09 29.21 36.02
CA GLY A 472 -33.70 29.87 34.86
C GLY A 472 -33.04 31.20 34.47
N MET A 473 -31.83 31.49 34.97
CA MET A 473 -31.07 32.68 34.59
C MET A 473 -30.53 32.54 33.15
N PRO A 474 -30.40 33.63 32.38
CA PRO A 474 -29.64 33.58 31.13
C PRO A 474 -28.17 33.26 31.44
N ALA A 475 -27.57 32.36 30.67
CA ALA A 475 -26.12 32.20 30.70
C ALA A 475 -25.52 33.55 30.28
N GLY A 476 -24.80 34.22 31.18
CA GLY A 476 -24.15 35.50 30.87
C GLY A 476 -23.33 35.37 29.59
N SER A 477 -23.56 36.30 28.65
CA SER A 477 -22.90 36.41 27.35
C SER A 477 -21.41 36.62 27.46
#